data_AF-A0A2P5FAU6-F1
#
_entry.id   AF-A0A2P5FAU6-F1
#
_cell.length_a   1.000
_cell.length_b   1.000
_cell.length_c   1.000
_cell.angle_alpha   90.00
_cell.angle_beta   90.00
_cell.angle_gamma   90.00
#
_symmetry.space_group_name_H-M   'P 1'
#
loop_
_entity.id
_entity.type
_entity.pdbx_description
1 polymer ?
#
loop_
_entity_poly.entity_id
_entity_poly.type
_entity_poly.pdbx_seq_one_letter_code
_entity_poly.pdbx_strand_id
1 'polypeptide(L)'
;MARPKGQESPGKKRKRKKYDEKMEEEEEEEEEEEEVVVVVRDPLQVFGSDILSMVLRFLDTHSLALSLLVSRGWNGVASTDRLWASKCEELWRHKAHIPRSSQILGLTKLAAYSLSVMDGKRTRVTKYDLCDHVWWFHFNKEAPEYWRNLDPFWKGSGPLLSRYFHPDGSLTAGSGDKTWGGHESCYCVVTSYVGEEKIREHYVRINRWPSMSVYRMQDWSWKMSNHLYCYSSIPDADKHGGTGPPFPVV
;
A
#
# COMPACT_ATOMS: atom_id res chain seq x y z
N MET A 1 -34.13 25.25 -95.69
CA MET A 1 -34.66 24.86 -94.38
C MET A 1 -33.50 24.54 -93.45
N ALA A 2 -33.29 25.35 -92.41
CA ALA A 2 -32.40 25.02 -91.30
C ALA A 2 -33.00 25.60 -90.01
N ARG A 3 -33.28 24.76 -89.00
CA ARG A 3 -33.80 25.16 -87.69
C ARG A 3 -32.64 25.59 -86.77
N PRO A 4 -32.79 26.61 -85.92
CA PRO A 4 -31.75 27.00 -84.97
C PRO A 4 -31.77 26.11 -83.71
N LYS A 5 -30.58 25.87 -83.14
CA LYS A 5 -30.35 25.14 -81.89
C LYS A 5 -30.81 25.98 -80.69
N GLY A 6 -31.66 25.40 -79.85
CA GLY A 6 -32.19 26.04 -78.65
C GLY A 6 -31.11 26.28 -77.59
N GLN A 7 -31.04 27.51 -77.10
CA GLN A 7 -30.29 27.86 -75.89
C GLN A 7 -30.99 27.24 -74.67
N GLU A 8 -30.24 26.48 -73.86
CA GLU A 8 -30.72 25.99 -72.58
C GLU A 8 -30.98 27.17 -71.61
N SER A 9 -32.13 27.15 -70.96
CA SER A 9 -32.51 28.22 -70.04
C SER A 9 -31.61 28.27 -68.80
N PRO A 10 -31.28 29.47 -68.27
CA PRO A 10 -30.38 29.64 -67.12
C PRO A 10 -30.80 28.86 -65.87
N GLY A 11 -32.11 28.59 -65.72
CA GLY A 11 -32.67 27.84 -64.60
C GLY A 11 -32.34 26.34 -64.61
N LYS A 12 -32.10 25.74 -65.78
CA LYS A 12 -31.71 24.31 -65.87
C LYS A 12 -30.26 24.08 -65.45
N LYS A 13 -29.35 25.00 -65.81
CA LYS A 13 -27.94 24.93 -65.39
C LYS A 13 -27.76 25.10 -63.88
N ARG A 14 -28.50 26.03 -63.26
CA ARG A 14 -28.48 26.22 -61.78
C ARG A 14 -29.01 25.01 -61.01
N LYS A 15 -30.06 24.34 -61.52
CA LYS A 15 -30.61 23.14 -60.87
C LYS A 15 -29.64 21.96 -60.92
N ARG A 16 -28.93 21.79 -62.04
CA ARG A 16 -27.97 20.70 -62.21
C ARG A 16 -26.75 20.88 -61.30
N LYS A 17 -26.19 22.09 -61.27
CA LYS A 17 -25.07 22.43 -60.38
C LYS A 17 -25.39 22.21 -58.89
N LYS A 18 -26.61 22.56 -58.46
CA LYS A 18 -27.06 22.34 -57.08
C LYS A 18 -27.27 20.85 -56.75
N TYR A 19 -27.54 20.02 -57.76
CA TYR A 19 -27.68 18.58 -57.58
C TYR A 19 -26.30 17.91 -57.46
N ASP A 20 -25.34 18.35 -58.28
CA ASP A 20 -23.96 17.86 -58.24
C ASP A 20 -23.27 18.28 -56.93
N GLU A 21 -23.39 19.54 -56.50
CA GLU A 21 -22.84 20.02 -55.20
C GLU A 21 -23.45 19.26 -54.00
N LYS A 22 -24.71 18.83 -54.10
CA LYS A 22 -25.38 18.06 -53.03
C LYS A 22 -24.97 16.58 -53.03
N MET A 23 -24.62 16.01 -54.18
CA MET A 23 -24.04 14.67 -54.24
C MET A 23 -22.60 14.66 -53.74
N GLU A 24 -21.81 15.69 -54.05
CA GLU A 24 -20.44 15.82 -53.53
C GLU A 24 -20.44 16.02 -52.00
N GLU A 25 -21.37 16.82 -51.44
CA GLU A 25 -21.55 16.92 -49.98
C GLU A 25 -22.01 15.58 -49.34
N GLU A 26 -22.88 14.81 -50.02
CA GLU A 26 -23.33 13.49 -49.54
C GLU A 26 -22.22 12.42 -49.65
N GLU A 27 -21.36 12.47 -50.68
CA GLU A 27 -20.19 11.60 -50.80
C GLU A 27 -19.08 11.96 -49.78
N GLU A 28 -18.85 13.25 -49.49
CA GLU A 28 -17.91 13.67 -48.43
C GLU A 28 -18.44 13.31 -47.03
N GLU A 29 -19.76 13.40 -46.77
CA GLU A 29 -20.37 12.93 -45.52
C GLU A 29 -20.30 11.38 -45.40
N GLU A 30 -20.46 10.62 -46.50
CA GLU A 30 -20.29 9.16 -46.51
C GLU A 30 -18.82 8.73 -46.35
N GLU A 31 -17.84 9.49 -46.87
CA GLU A 31 -16.40 9.24 -46.64
C GLU A 31 -15.96 9.63 -45.21
N GLU A 32 -16.57 10.65 -44.57
CA GLU A 32 -16.35 10.96 -43.15
C GLU A 32 -17.04 9.95 -42.20
N GLU A 33 -18.08 9.24 -42.66
CA GLU A 33 -18.76 8.14 -41.97
C GLU A 33 -18.18 6.75 -42.27
N GLU A 34 -16.96 6.63 -42.84
CA GLU A 34 -16.19 5.39 -42.71
C GLU A 34 -15.83 5.18 -41.22
N GLU A 35 -16.77 4.58 -40.47
CA GLU A 35 -16.53 4.04 -39.14
C GLU A 35 -15.28 3.16 -39.23
N VAL A 36 -14.16 3.68 -38.70
CA VAL A 36 -12.95 2.89 -38.51
C VAL A 36 -13.35 1.72 -37.62
N VAL A 37 -13.60 0.56 -38.23
CA VAL A 37 -13.94 -0.67 -37.52
C VAL A 37 -12.71 -1.06 -36.71
N VAL A 38 -12.65 -0.60 -35.46
CA VAL A 38 -11.57 -0.95 -34.54
C VAL A 38 -11.73 -2.43 -34.23
N VAL A 39 -10.98 -3.26 -34.94
CA VAL A 39 -10.92 -4.69 -34.67
C VAL A 39 -10.20 -4.88 -33.32
N VAL A 40 -10.98 -4.96 -32.25
CA VAL A 40 -10.47 -5.21 -30.89
C VAL A 40 -9.97 -6.65 -30.82
N ARG A 41 -8.65 -6.83 -30.82
CA ARG A 41 -8.01 -8.14 -30.60
C ARG A 41 -7.35 -8.17 -29.23
N ASP A 42 -7.37 -9.33 -28.59
CA ASP A 42 -6.70 -9.55 -27.29
C ASP A 42 -5.19 -9.30 -27.44
N PRO A 43 -4.62 -8.31 -26.74
CA PRO A 43 -3.18 -8.02 -26.78
C PRO A 43 -2.32 -9.24 -26.47
N LEU A 44 -2.80 -10.15 -25.61
CA LEU A 44 -2.09 -11.37 -25.28
C LEU A 44 -1.97 -12.30 -26.50
N GLN A 45 -3.01 -12.39 -27.33
CA GLN A 45 -2.99 -13.22 -28.54
C GLN A 45 -2.15 -12.60 -29.65
N VAL A 46 -2.13 -11.27 -29.74
CA VAL A 46 -1.40 -10.54 -30.78
C VAL A 46 0.09 -10.47 -30.48
N PHE A 47 0.45 -10.13 -29.24
CA PHE A 47 1.84 -9.83 -28.88
C PHE A 47 2.52 -10.93 -28.04
N GLY A 48 1.76 -11.88 -27.50
CA GLY A 48 2.27 -12.90 -26.60
C GLY A 48 2.58 -12.40 -25.19
N SER A 49 3.07 -13.31 -24.34
CA SER A 49 3.28 -13.05 -22.90
C SER A 49 4.38 -12.03 -22.60
N ASP A 50 5.46 -12.05 -23.38
CA ASP A 50 6.66 -11.25 -23.08
C ASP A 50 6.40 -9.76 -23.28
N ILE A 51 5.80 -9.41 -24.42
CA ILE A 51 5.43 -8.02 -24.73
C ILE A 51 4.30 -7.57 -23.80
N LEU A 52 3.31 -8.43 -23.52
CA LEU A 52 2.28 -8.07 -22.54
C LEU A 52 2.90 -7.78 -21.17
N SER A 53 3.84 -8.60 -20.68
CA SER A 53 4.57 -8.33 -19.44
C SER A 53 5.36 -7.01 -19.51
N MET A 54 5.92 -6.67 -20.68
CA MET A 54 6.55 -5.37 -20.91
C MET A 54 5.56 -4.20 -20.80
N VAL A 55 4.32 -4.36 -21.23
CA VAL A 55 3.27 -3.34 -21.08
C VAL A 55 2.80 -3.24 -19.64
N LEU A 56 2.49 -4.37 -19.01
CA LEU A 56 1.94 -4.43 -17.65
C LEU A 56 2.86 -3.84 -16.58
N ARG A 57 4.18 -3.80 -16.80
CA ARG A 57 5.14 -3.19 -15.85
C ARG A 57 4.88 -1.69 -15.64
N PHE A 58 4.28 -1.01 -16.62
CA PHE A 58 3.99 0.42 -16.55
C PHE A 58 2.68 0.73 -15.80
N LEU A 59 1.88 -0.30 -15.49
CA LEU A 59 0.66 -0.12 -14.72
C LEU A 59 0.95 0.17 -13.25
N ASP A 60 0.07 0.94 -12.63
CA ASP A 60 0.01 1.06 -11.19
C ASP A 60 -0.49 -0.26 -10.57
N THR A 61 -0.32 -0.41 -9.25
CA THR A 61 -0.63 -1.67 -8.58
C THR A 61 -2.11 -2.03 -8.69
N HIS A 62 -3.01 -1.04 -8.68
CA HIS A 62 -4.44 -1.29 -8.80
C HIS A 62 -4.79 -1.84 -10.19
N SER A 63 -4.32 -1.21 -11.27
CA SER A 63 -4.59 -1.69 -12.63
C SER A 63 -3.91 -3.02 -12.94
N LEU A 64 -2.72 -3.26 -12.38
CA LEU A 64 -2.06 -4.56 -12.46
C LEU A 64 -2.88 -5.65 -11.74
N ALA A 65 -3.43 -5.36 -10.57
CA ALA A 65 -4.30 -6.29 -9.85
C ALA A 65 -5.59 -6.58 -10.62
N LEU A 66 -6.21 -5.59 -11.25
CA LEU A 66 -7.38 -5.79 -12.11
C LEU A 66 -7.06 -6.66 -13.34
N SER A 67 -5.84 -6.57 -13.87
CA SER A 67 -5.38 -7.41 -14.98
C SER A 67 -5.42 -8.91 -14.65
N LEU A 68 -5.31 -9.29 -13.37
CA LEU A 68 -5.46 -10.67 -12.91
C LEU A 68 -6.87 -11.23 -13.13
N LEU A 69 -7.87 -10.36 -13.25
CA LEU A 69 -9.29 -10.72 -13.33
C LEU A 69 -9.81 -10.79 -14.78
N VAL A 70 -8.99 -10.41 -15.76
CA VAL A 70 -9.41 -10.33 -17.17
C VAL A 70 -9.64 -11.72 -17.78
N SER A 71 -8.65 -12.61 -17.68
CA SER A 71 -8.73 -13.98 -18.19
C SER A 71 -7.66 -14.86 -17.55
N ARG A 72 -7.72 -16.18 -17.76
CA ARG A 72 -6.68 -17.11 -17.27
C ARG A 72 -5.30 -16.82 -17.86
N GLY A 73 -5.23 -16.44 -19.14
CA GLY A 73 -3.97 -16.09 -19.80
C GLY A 73 -3.37 -14.80 -19.24
N TRP A 74 -4.20 -13.77 -19.08
CA TRP A 74 -3.80 -12.51 -18.45
C TRP A 74 -3.37 -12.71 -17.00
N ASN A 75 -4.10 -13.53 -16.24
CA ASN A 75 -3.73 -13.91 -14.89
C ASN A 75 -2.32 -14.51 -14.83
N GLY A 76 -2.01 -15.47 -15.69
CA GLY A 76 -0.69 -16.11 -15.73
C GLY A 76 0.46 -15.13 -15.99
N VAL A 77 0.25 -14.09 -16.81
CA VAL A 77 1.26 -13.05 -17.06
C VAL A 77 1.30 -12.02 -15.93
N ALA A 78 0.13 -11.53 -15.50
CA ALA A 78 0.00 -10.48 -14.49
C ALA A 78 0.39 -10.96 -13.08
N SER A 79 0.37 -12.27 -12.79
CA SER A 79 0.78 -12.83 -11.50
C SER A 79 2.29 -13.08 -11.38
N THR A 80 3.07 -12.76 -12.41
CA THR A 80 4.51 -13.07 -12.44
C THR A 80 5.30 -12.30 -11.39
N ASP A 81 6.23 -12.97 -10.73
CA ASP A 81 7.06 -12.38 -9.67
C ASP A 81 7.90 -11.20 -10.15
N ARG A 82 8.28 -11.15 -11.43
CA ARG A 82 9.02 -10.03 -12.01
C ARG A 82 8.24 -8.72 -11.93
N LEU A 83 6.92 -8.74 -12.14
CA LEU A 83 6.07 -7.56 -12.05
C LEU A 83 5.88 -7.15 -10.59
N TRP A 84 5.56 -8.12 -9.73
CA TRP A 84 5.25 -7.86 -8.32
C TRP A 84 6.47 -7.59 -7.44
N ALA A 85 7.68 -8.02 -7.84
CA ALA A 85 8.92 -7.69 -7.13
C ALA A 85 9.12 -6.17 -7.06
N SER A 86 9.01 -5.48 -8.19
CA SER A 86 9.11 -4.01 -8.25
C SER A 86 8.01 -3.33 -7.42
N LYS A 87 6.78 -3.87 -7.44
CA LYS A 87 5.69 -3.34 -6.62
C LYS A 87 5.90 -3.57 -5.12
N CYS A 88 6.51 -4.68 -4.71
CA CYS A 88 6.90 -4.91 -3.31
C CYS A 88 7.96 -3.91 -2.87
N GLU A 89 9.00 -3.68 -3.69
CA GLU A 89 10.04 -2.69 -3.39
C GLU A 89 9.46 -1.28 -3.24
N GLU A 90 8.58 -0.87 -4.14
CA GLU A 90 7.86 0.40 -4.06
C GLU A 90 7.03 0.50 -2.77
N LEU A 91 6.27 -0.54 -2.44
CA LEU A 91 5.43 -0.59 -1.24
C LEU A 91 6.26 -0.52 0.05
N TRP A 92 7.43 -1.16 0.08
CA TRP A 92 8.26 -1.32 1.27
C TRP A 92 9.25 -0.17 1.51
N ARG A 93 9.55 0.65 0.50
CA ARG A 93 10.60 1.70 0.55
C ARG A 93 10.52 2.66 1.73
N HIS A 94 9.33 2.95 2.24
CA HIS A 94 9.11 3.91 3.33
C HIS A 94 8.45 3.27 4.55
N LYS A 95 8.66 1.97 4.76
CA LYS A 95 8.07 1.23 5.86
C LYS A 95 9.09 1.06 6.98
N ALA A 96 8.67 1.16 8.22
CA ALA A 96 9.46 0.84 9.40
C ALA A 96 9.60 -0.67 9.59
N HIS A 97 8.54 -1.43 9.28
CA HIS A 97 8.49 -2.89 9.43
C HIS A 97 7.72 -3.55 8.31
N ILE A 98 8.33 -4.54 7.67
CA ILE A 98 7.76 -5.51 6.74
C ILE A 98 7.34 -6.75 7.55
N PRO A 99 6.12 -7.27 7.34
CA PRO A 99 5.65 -8.45 8.07
C PRO A 99 6.46 -9.71 7.73
N ARG A 100 6.86 -10.48 8.75
CA ARG A 100 7.60 -11.75 8.56
C ARG A 100 6.90 -12.73 7.62
N SER A 101 5.57 -12.77 7.65
CA SER A 101 4.76 -13.63 6.78
C SER A 101 4.97 -13.32 5.29
N SER A 102 5.30 -12.08 4.93
CA SER A 102 5.60 -11.66 3.56
C SER A 102 7.05 -11.92 3.13
N GLN A 103 7.91 -12.35 4.05
CA GLN A 103 9.34 -12.63 3.82
C GLN A 103 9.65 -14.13 3.83
N ILE A 104 8.63 -15.00 3.90
CA ILE A 104 8.80 -16.45 3.88
C ILE A 104 9.44 -16.88 2.54
N LEU A 105 10.47 -17.73 2.63
CA LEU A 105 11.16 -18.27 1.45
C LEU A 105 10.18 -19.07 0.57
N GLY A 106 10.25 -18.85 -0.75
CA GLY A 106 9.39 -19.53 -1.73
C GLY A 106 8.00 -18.92 -1.90
N LEU A 107 7.69 -17.84 -1.18
CA LEU A 107 6.45 -17.09 -1.37
C LEU A 107 6.51 -16.27 -2.67
N THR A 108 5.43 -16.30 -3.47
CA THR A 108 5.30 -15.45 -4.66
C THR A 108 5.27 -13.98 -4.25
N LYS A 109 5.77 -13.10 -5.10
CA LYS A 109 5.79 -11.65 -4.84
C LYS A 109 4.40 -11.05 -4.78
N LEU A 110 3.45 -11.58 -5.55
CA LEU A 110 2.03 -11.22 -5.43
C LEU A 110 1.47 -11.54 -4.04
N ALA A 111 1.77 -12.74 -3.51
CA ALA A 111 1.34 -13.13 -2.16
C ALA A 111 2.05 -12.30 -1.08
N ALA A 112 3.36 -12.05 -1.22
CA ALA A 112 4.11 -11.17 -0.33
C ALA A 112 3.48 -9.77 -0.28
N TYR A 113 3.23 -9.15 -1.43
CA TYR A 113 2.56 -7.86 -1.54
C TYR A 113 1.21 -7.86 -0.83
N SER A 114 0.38 -8.87 -1.11
CA SER A 114 -0.96 -9.01 -0.54
C SER A 114 -0.92 -9.12 0.99
N LEU A 115 -0.03 -9.97 1.52
CA LEU A 115 0.18 -10.11 2.96
C LEU A 115 0.66 -8.80 3.59
N SER A 116 1.59 -8.07 2.96
CA SER A 116 2.06 -6.79 3.47
C SER A 116 0.95 -5.74 3.54
N VAL A 117 0.09 -5.65 2.52
CA VAL A 117 -1.05 -4.71 2.51
C VAL A 117 -2.09 -5.08 3.57
N MET A 118 -2.43 -6.36 3.70
CA MET A 118 -3.37 -6.82 4.72
C MET A 118 -2.83 -6.54 6.14
N ASP A 119 -1.56 -6.81 6.37
CA ASP A 119 -0.90 -6.56 7.64
C ASP A 119 -0.82 -5.07 7.99
N GLY A 120 -0.48 -4.22 7.00
CA GLY A 120 -0.42 -2.77 7.17
C GLY A 120 -1.75 -2.12 7.54
N LYS A 121 -2.88 -2.80 7.28
CA LYS A 121 -4.24 -2.36 7.64
C LYS A 121 -4.71 -2.88 9.01
N ARG A 122 -3.90 -3.69 9.71
CA ARG A 122 -4.26 -4.18 11.04
C ARG A 122 -4.39 -3.03 12.03
N THR A 123 -5.37 -3.14 12.91
CA THR A 123 -5.58 -2.23 14.04
C THR A 123 -5.27 -2.89 15.39
N ARG A 124 -4.95 -4.18 15.38
CA ARG A 124 -4.78 -5.00 16.58
C ARG A 124 -3.35 -5.49 16.67
N VAL A 125 -2.74 -5.23 17.83
CA VAL A 125 -1.41 -5.74 18.15
C VAL A 125 -1.54 -7.09 18.83
N THR A 126 -0.70 -8.02 18.43
CA THR A 126 -0.61 -9.34 19.06
C THR A 126 0.58 -9.39 20.01
N LYS A 127 0.64 -10.42 20.84
CA LYS A 127 1.82 -10.70 21.66
C LYS A 127 3.08 -10.87 20.81
N TYR A 128 2.96 -11.48 19.63
CA TYR A 128 4.07 -11.65 18.71
C TYR A 128 4.59 -10.32 18.20
N ASP A 129 3.72 -9.39 17.80
CA ASP A 129 4.13 -8.03 17.37
C ASP A 129 4.91 -7.30 18.48
N LEU A 130 4.49 -7.46 19.75
CA LEU A 130 5.21 -6.87 20.88
C LEU A 130 6.62 -7.44 21.03
N CYS A 131 6.76 -8.76 20.93
CA CYS A 131 8.04 -9.45 21.05
C CYS A 131 8.94 -9.31 19.82
N ASP A 132 8.37 -9.04 18.65
CA ASP A 132 9.11 -8.95 17.39
C ASP A 132 9.92 -7.66 17.28
N HIS A 133 9.56 -6.65 18.07
CA HIS A 133 10.16 -5.33 17.99
C HIS A 133 10.86 -4.92 19.28
N VAL A 134 11.91 -4.12 19.13
CA VAL A 134 12.41 -3.30 20.24
C VAL A 134 11.58 -2.01 20.25
N TRP A 135 11.30 -1.48 21.43
CA TRP A 135 10.45 -0.32 21.59
C TRP A 135 11.20 0.83 22.25
N TRP A 136 11.12 2.03 21.67
CA TRP A 136 11.47 3.25 22.37
C TRP A 136 10.38 3.61 23.36
N PHE A 137 10.78 4.02 24.55
CA PHE A 137 9.91 4.46 25.63
C PHE A 137 10.26 5.88 26.03
N HIS A 138 9.22 6.68 26.29
CA HIS A 138 9.35 7.97 26.96
C HIS A 138 8.07 8.31 27.73
N PHE A 139 8.20 9.17 28.72
CA PHE A 139 7.07 9.78 29.43
C PHE A 139 6.48 10.94 28.62
N ASN A 140 5.18 11.16 28.77
CA ASN A 140 4.50 12.32 28.21
C ASN A 140 4.59 13.52 29.18
N LYS A 141 4.15 14.68 28.71
CA LYS A 141 4.23 15.94 29.48
C LYS A 141 3.46 15.88 30.80
N GLU A 142 2.38 15.09 30.85
CA GLU A 142 1.52 14.91 32.03
C GLU A 142 2.15 14.00 33.09
N ALA A 143 3.25 13.31 32.78
CA ALA A 143 3.94 12.50 33.77
C ALA A 143 4.54 13.38 34.88
N PRO A 144 4.56 12.87 36.13
CA PRO A 144 5.21 13.57 37.24
C PRO A 144 6.62 14.02 36.89
N GLU A 145 6.99 15.21 37.37
CA GLU A 145 8.29 15.83 37.06
C GLU A 145 9.47 14.93 37.43
N TYR A 146 9.36 14.21 38.55
CA TYR A 146 10.36 13.22 38.96
C TYR A 146 10.68 12.20 37.85
N TRP A 147 9.67 11.66 37.17
CA TRP A 147 9.88 10.68 36.09
C TRP A 147 10.41 11.33 34.81
N ARG A 148 9.91 12.52 34.46
CA ARG A 148 10.44 13.29 33.33
C ARG A 148 11.91 13.65 33.54
N ASN A 149 12.32 13.92 34.77
CA ASN A 149 13.72 14.16 35.13
C ASN A 149 14.59 12.90 35.12
N LEU A 150 14.04 11.70 34.93
CA LEU A 150 14.81 10.48 34.69
C LEU A 150 14.85 10.09 33.21
N ASP A 151 14.01 10.71 32.39
CA ASP A 151 13.82 10.39 30.98
C ASP A 151 14.78 11.18 30.07
N PRO A 152 15.66 10.49 29.31
CA PRO A 152 16.50 11.08 28.27
C PRO A 152 15.77 12.00 27.30
N PHE A 153 14.54 11.67 26.93
CA PHE A 153 13.74 12.45 25.97
C PHE A 153 13.53 13.89 26.44
N TRP A 154 13.17 14.07 27.72
CA TRP A 154 12.91 15.40 28.31
C TRP A 154 14.18 16.18 28.62
N LYS A 155 15.27 15.48 28.89
CA LYS A 155 16.57 16.11 29.12
C LYS A 155 17.28 16.55 27.85
N GLY A 156 16.81 16.09 26.68
CA GLY A 156 17.54 16.23 25.43
C GLY A 156 18.91 15.54 25.47
N SER A 157 19.09 14.58 26.39
CA SER A 157 20.39 13.98 26.69
C SER A 157 20.34 12.48 26.43
N GLY A 158 20.96 12.04 25.33
CA GLY A 158 21.20 10.62 25.03
C GLY A 158 20.07 9.89 24.27
N PRO A 159 20.30 8.60 23.96
CA PRO A 159 19.35 7.78 23.22
C PRO A 159 18.08 7.52 24.04
N LEU A 160 16.95 7.40 23.33
CA LEU A 160 15.66 7.01 23.93
C LEU A 160 15.77 5.65 24.63
N LEU A 161 14.93 5.46 25.64
CA LEU A 161 14.97 4.25 26.48
C LEU A 161 14.40 3.05 25.72
N SER A 162 15.17 1.98 25.60
CA SER A 162 14.75 0.75 24.91
C SER A 162 14.02 -0.22 25.84
N ARG A 163 13.00 -0.88 25.30
CA ARG A 163 12.16 -1.86 26.00
C ARG A 163 11.99 -3.12 25.16
N TYR A 164 11.96 -4.26 25.83
CA TYR A 164 11.93 -5.60 25.22
C TYR A 164 10.81 -6.41 25.85
N PHE A 165 9.81 -6.78 25.04
CA PHE A 165 8.70 -7.63 25.46
C PHE A 165 9.05 -9.08 25.18
N HIS A 166 8.80 -9.96 26.15
CA HIS A 166 9.20 -11.36 26.06
C HIS A 166 8.00 -12.31 25.96
N PRO A 167 8.16 -13.48 25.29
CA PRO A 167 7.09 -14.46 25.13
C PRO A 167 6.54 -15.04 26.44
N ASP A 168 7.23 -14.90 27.56
CA ASP A 168 6.73 -15.30 28.89
C ASP A 168 5.81 -14.25 29.53
N GLY A 169 5.67 -13.07 28.91
CA GLY A 169 4.92 -11.94 29.45
C GLY A 169 5.76 -10.98 30.28
N SER A 170 7.08 -11.19 30.39
CA SER A 170 8.00 -10.25 31.03
C SER A 170 8.37 -9.08 30.10
N LEU A 171 8.81 -7.98 30.70
CA LEU A 171 9.24 -6.75 30.05
C LEU A 171 10.55 -6.31 30.70
N THR A 172 11.61 -6.20 29.88
CA THR A 172 12.93 -5.74 30.35
C THR A 172 13.31 -4.41 29.73
N ALA A 173 14.22 -3.69 30.40
CA ALA A 173 14.78 -2.43 29.95
C ALA A 173 16.21 -2.61 29.42
N GLY A 174 16.65 -1.68 28.57
CA GLY A 174 18.04 -1.63 28.12
C GLY A 174 19.04 -1.37 29.25
N SER A 175 20.31 -1.70 29.00
CA SER A 175 21.40 -1.43 29.93
C SER A 175 21.53 0.08 30.20
N GLY A 176 21.64 0.45 31.48
CA GLY A 176 21.76 1.86 31.89
C GLY A 176 20.44 2.61 32.04
N ASP A 177 19.29 1.94 31.89
CA ASP A 177 17.99 2.54 32.18
C ASP A 177 17.82 2.84 33.68
N LYS A 178 17.73 4.13 34.01
CA LYS A 178 17.52 4.61 35.39
C LYS A 178 16.05 4.86 35.74
N THR A 179 15.16 4.89 34.75
CA THR A 179 13.72 5.14 34.96
C THR A 179 13.00 3.95 35.56
N TRP A 180 13.45 2.74 35.24
CA TRP A 180 12.77 1.51 35.62
C TRP A 180 13.16 0.99 37.02
N GLY A 181 14.20 1.58 37.63
CA GLY A 181 14.62 1.27 39.00
C GLY A 181 15.06 -0.18 39.24
N GLY A 182 15.32 -0.97 38.19
CA GLY A 182 15.75 -2.37 38.30
C GLY A 182 14.64 -3.38 38.61
N HIS A 183 13.37 -2.99 38.57
CA HIS A 183 12.26 -3.90 38.84
C HIS A 183 11.86 -4.71 37.59
N GLU A 184 11.67 -6.02 37.75
CA GLU A 184 11.00 -6.81 36.73
C GLU A 184 9.58 -6.29 36.48
N SER A 185 9.10 -6.41 35.25
CA SER A 185 7.76 -5.98 34.90
C SER A 185 7.12 -6.98 33.97
N CYS A 186 5.80 -7.03 34.04
CA CYS A 186 5.00 -7.91 33.21
C CYS A 186 4.05 -7.10 32.34
N TYR A 187 3.68 -7.65 31.20
CA TYR A 187 2.67 -7.07 30.32
C TYR A 187 1.58 -8.07 30.00
N CYS A 188 0.42 -7.55 29.62
CA CYS A 188 -0.64 -8.34 29.03
C CYS A 188 -1.32 -7.58 27.88
N VAL A 189 -1.82 -8.35 26.91
CA VAL A 189 -2.70 -7.85 25.86
C VAL A 189 -4.12 -8.25 26.26
N VAL A 190 -4.98 -7.27 26.51
CA VAL A 190 -6.37 -7.52 26.89
C VAL A 190 -7.24 -7.32 25.67
N THR A 191 -8.08 -8.31 25.37
CA THR A 191 -9.15 -8.20 24.37
C THR A 191 -10.46 -8.60 25.03
N SER A 192 -11.41 -7.68 25.10
CA SER A 192 -12.75 -7.95 25.64
C SER A 192 -13.79 -7.88 24.53
N TYR A 193 -14.91 -8.60 24.72
CA TYR A 193 -15.97 -8.75 23.73
C TYR A 193 -17.31 -8.30 24.31
N VAL A 194 -18.20 -7.80 23.45
CA VAL A 194 -19.63 -7.58 23.69
C VAL A 194 -20.38 -8.59 22.83
N GLY A 195 -21.10 -9.51 23.48
CA GLY A 195 -21.69 -10.66 22.78
C GLY A 195 -20.62 -11.60 22.24
N GLU A 196 -20.93 -12.33 21.17
CA GLU A 196 -20.06 -13.40 20.65
C GLU A 196 -18.95 -12.88 19.71
N GLU A 197 -19.12 -11.72 19.07
CA GLU A 197 -18.21 -11.31 17.98
C GLU A 197 -17.68 -9.87 18.03
N LYS A 198 -18.33 -8.97 18.76
CA LYS A 198 -17.94 -7.55 18.74
C LYS A 198 -16.90 -7.26 19.81
N ILE A 199 -15.67 -6.95 19.40
CA ILE A 199 -14.64 -6.51 20.33
C ILE A 199 -15.05 -5.17 20.97
N ARG A 200 -15.03 -5.13 22.30
CA ARG A 200 -15.27 -3.92 23.10
C ARG A 200 -14.00 -3.12 23.27
N GLU A 201 -12.94 -3.79 23.73
CA GLU A 201 -11.67 -3.16 24.07
C GLU A 201 -10.52 -4.06 23.62
N HIS A 202 -9.45 -3.44 23.13
CA HIS A 202 -8.20 -4.10 22.81
C HIS A 202 -7.06 -3.17 23.19
N TYR A 203 -6.31 -3.51 24.23
CA TYR A 203 -5.25 -2.65 24.77
C TYR A 203 -4.08 -3.45 25.34
N VAL A 204 -2.95 -2.77 25.49
CA VAL A 204 -1.77 -3.31 26.17
C VAL A 204 -1.67 -2.67 27.55
N ARG A 205 -1.37 -3.48 28.57
CA ARG A 205 -1.13 -3.01 29.94
C ARG A 205 0.19 -3.53 30.43
N ILE A 206 0.92 -2.67 31.15
CA ILE A 206 2.16 -3.01 31.83
C ILE A 206 1.91 -2.89 33.33
N ASN A 207 2.19 -3.96 34.07
CA ASN A 207 1.92 -4.07 35.50
C ASN A 207 0.49 -3.57 35.84
N ARG A 208 0.37 -2.67 36.82
CA ARG A 208 -0.88 -2.00 37.21
C ARG A 208 -1.02 -0.58 36.65
N TRP A 209 -0.21 -0.22 35.65
CA TRP A 209 -0.24 1.11 35.05
C TRP A 209 -1.47 1.29 34.14
N PRO A 210 -1.81 2.53 33.74
CA PRO A 210 -2.94 2.77 32.86
C PRO A 210 -2.84 2.00 31.54
N SER A 211 -3.97 1.54 31.02
CA SER A 211 -4.05 0.87 29.71
C SER A 211 -3.55 1.80 28.61
N MET A 212 -2.86 1.22 27.62
CA MET A 212 -2.40 1.94 26.43
C MET A 212 -3.29 1.63 25.23
N SER A 213 -3.69 2.70 24.53
CA SER A 213 -4.25 2.57 23.19
C SER A 213 -3.13 2.23 22.22
N VAL A 214 -3.45 1.42 21.21
CA VAL A 214 -2.49 0.93 20.23
C VAL A 214 -2.85 1.41 18.83
N TYR A 215 -1.85 1.81 18.08
CA TYR A 215 -1.99 2.41 16.76
C TYR A 215 -1.00 1.78 15.79
N ARG A 216 -1.50 1.36 14.63
CA ARG A 216 -0.67 1.03 13.46
C ARG A 216 -0.48 2.30 12.65
N MET A 217 0.76 2.66 12.40
CA MET A 217 1.12 3.88 11.69
C MET A 217 1.19 3.65 10.17
N GLN A 218 1.21 4.73 9.38
CA GLN A 218 1.25 4.64 7.91
C GLN A 218 2.54 4.01 7.37
N ASP A 219 3.65 4.18 8.09
CA ASP A 219 4.93 3.52 7.82
C ASP A 219 4.95 2.08 8.35
N TRP A 220 3.84 1.53 8.83
CA TRP A 220 3.76 0.19 9.44
C TRP A 220 4.56 0.04 10.75
N SER A 221 4.95 1.15 11.38
CA SER A 221 5.35 1.13 12.79
C SER A 221 4.15 0.93 13.71
N TRP A 222 4.41 0.47 14.92
CA TRP A 222 3.44 0.42 16.00
C TRP A 222 3.72 1.53 17.00
N LYS A 223 2.65 2.13 17.51
CA LYS A 223 2.69 3.07 18.63
C LYS A 223 1.71 2.63 19.71
N MET A 224 2.13 2.63 20.96
CA MET A 224 1.27 2.41 22.12
C MET A 224 1.38 3.60 23.05
N SER A 225 0.26 4.19 23.46
CA SER A 225 0.33 5.39 24.29
C SER A 225 -0.90 5.53 25.20
N ASN A 226 -0.68 6.18 26.33
CA ASN A 226 -1.72 6.70 27.20
C ASN A 226 -1.35 8.14 27.60
N HIS A 227 -2.02 8.71 28.60
CA HIS A 227 -1.75 10.07 29.05
C HIS A 227 -0.36 10.24 29.71
N LEU A 228 0.21 9.18 30.31
CA LEU A 228 1.48 9.24 31.05
C LEU A 228 2.71 8.90 30.23
N TYR A 229 2.63 7.95 29.29
CA TYR A 229 3.81 7.46 28.58
C TYR A 229 3.48 6.88 27.21
N CYS A 230 4.51 6.71 26.40
CA CYS A 230 4.43 6.26 25.02
C CYS A 230 5.52 5.23 24.70
N TYR A 231 5.17 4.28 23.85
CA TYR A 231 6.05 3.31 23.22
C TYR A 231 5.94 3.43 21.70
N SER A 232 7.08 3.41 21.01
CA SER A 232 7.14 3.39 19.54
C SER A 232 8.06 2.26 19.10
N SER A 233 7.63 1.43 18.15
CA SER A 233 8.47 0.35 17.64
C SER A 233 9.65 0.91 16.86
N ILE A 234 10.83 0.32 17.06
CA ILE A 234 12.10 0.76 16.46
C ILE A 234 12.33 -0.02 15.17
N PRO A 235 12.48 0.64 14.00
CA PRO A 235 12.88 -0.03 12.77
C PRO A 235 14.16 -0.85 12.95
N ASP A 236 14.19 -2.05 12.41
CA ASP A 236 15.26 -3.02 12.67
C ASP A 236 15.83 -3.64 11.39
N ALA A 237 15.80 -2.89 10.29
CA ALA A 237 16.30 -3.27 8.97
C ALA A 237 17.72 -3.86 8.98
N ASP A 238 18.60 -3.31 9.83
CA ASP A 238 20.01 -3.68 9.89
C ASP A 238 20.26 -4.96 10.71
N LYS A 239 19.24 -5.50 11.37
CA LYS A 239 19.35 -6.72 12.16
C LYS A 239 19.15 -7.95 11.26
N HIS A 240 19.93 -9.00 11.50
CA HIS A 240 19.70 -10.26 10.81
C HIS A 240 18.31 -10.82 11.15
N GLY A 241 17.47 -11.02 10.14
CA GLY A 241 16.08 -11.43 10.32
C GLY A 241 15.18 -10.31 10.86
N GLY A 242 15.64 -9.06 10.77
CA GLY A 242 14.88 -7.88 11.12
C GLY A 242 13.69 -7.67 10.19
N THR A 243 12.70 -6.95 10.71
CA THR A 243 11.48 -6.66 9.98
C THR A 243 11.59 -5.39 9.12
N GLY A 244 12.51 -4.47 9.39
CA GLY A 244 12.66 -3.26 8.58
C GLY A 244 13.08 -3.53 7.12
N PRO A 245 12.72 -2.65 6.16
CA PRO A 245 13.22 -2.75 4.80
C PRO A 245 14.73 -2.54 4.79
N PRO A 246 15.52 -3.34 4.06
CA PRO A 246 16.94 -3.10 3.93
C PRO A 246 17.14 -1.69 3.35
N PHE A 247 17.82 -0.82 4.09
CA PHE A 247 18.23 0.46 3.52
C PHE A 247 19.18 0.14 2.36
N PRO A 248 19.00 0.75 1.17
CA PRO A 248 20.07 0.74 0.20
C PRO A 248 21.26 1.44 0.86
N VAL A 249 22.36 0.71 1.03
CA VAL A 249 23.66 1.33 1.29
C VAL A 249 23.91 2.23 0.09
N VAL A 250 23.80 3.54 0.28
CA VAL A 250 24.07 4.56 -0.74
C VAL A 250 25.54 4.49 -1.12
#